data_AF-A0A520KDE6-F1
#
_entry.id   AF-A0A520KDE6-F1
#
_cell.length_a   1.000
_cell.length_b   1.000
_cell.length_c   1.000
_cell.angle_alpha   90.00
_cell.angle_beta   90.00
_cell.angle_gamma   90.00
#
_symmetry.space_group_name_H-M   'P 1'
#
loop_
_entity.id
_entity.type
_entity.pdbx_description
1 polymer ?
#
loop_
_entity_poly.entity_id
_entity_poly.type
_entity_poly.pdbx_seq_one_letter_code
_entity_poly.pdbx_strand_id
1 'polypeptide(L)'
;MGGRLAVGGAADTSPLCRTQTHVRNKNFLSVLFILSLPYALGGAFLGRIRPRFIKRAATEVVEKYRHDLSTNYEENREFLREVLEVPSQTVKNRIVGYVTTIMKKEERAKLA
;
A
#
# COMPACT_ATOMS: atom_id res chain seq x y z
N MET A 1 28.79 33.69 20.86
CA MET A 1 27.63 34.62 20.84
C MET A 1 27.41 35.06 19.41
N GLY A 2 26.21 34.83 18.87
CA GLY A 2 25.89 34.93 17.45
C GLY A 2 25.49 33.55 16.93
N GLY A 3 24.33 33.31 16.33
CA GLY A 3 23.19 34.18 16.05
C GLY A 3 22.19 33.40 15.19
N ARG A 4 20.89 33.59 15.48
CA ARG A 4 19.69 33.34 14.64
C ARG A 4 19.37 31.93 14.14
N LEU A 5 18.29 31.39 14.73
CA LEU A 5 17.00 31.09 14.07
C LEU A 5 17.06 30.62 12.60
N ALA A 6 16.73 29.34 12.39
CA ALA A 6 16.02 28.90 11.20
C ALA A 6 14.82 28.04 11.64
N VAL A 7 13.64 28.65 11.52
CA VAL A 7 12.34 28.00 11.49
C VAL A 7 12.14 27.43 10.09
N GLY A 8 11.55 26.24 9.96
CA GLY A 8 11.01 25.75 8.69
C GLY A 8 11.11 24.22 8.58
N GLY A 9 10.07 23.47 8.22
CA GLY A 9 8.74 23.88 7.79
C GLY A 9 7.90 22.63 7.59
N ALA A 10 6.61 22.78 7.89
CA ALA A 10 5.56 21.89 7.42
C ALA A 10 5.62 21.76 5.90
N ALA A 11 5.55 20.55 5.38
CA ALA A 11 5.29 20.28 3.98
C ALA A 11 4.22 19.19 3.87
N ASP A 12 3.01 19.56 4.28
CA ASP A 12 1.81 18.98 3.70
C ASP A 12 1.46 19.77 2.42
N THR A 13 1.01 19.04 1.40
CA THR A 13 0.30 19.46 0.17
C THR A 13 1.07 19.54 -1.17
N SER A 14 1.04 18.39 -1.89
CA SER A 14 0.59 18.21 -3.30
C SER A 14 1.44 18.83 -4.44
N PRO A 15 1.28 18.47 -5.76
CA PRO A 15 0.37 17.53 -6.42
C PRO A 15 1.04 16.56 -7.44
N LEU A 16 0.26 15.58 -7.92
CA LEU A 16 0.30 14.95 -9.25
C LEU A 16 1.52 15.23 -10.15
N CYS A 17 2.37 14.22 -10.39
CA CYS A 17 2.80 13.96 -11.76
C CYS A 17 2.92 12.47 -12.04
N ARG A 18 2.33 12.14 -13.18
CA ARG A 18 2.05 10.84 -13.75
C ARG A 18 3.19 10.54 -14.71
N THR A 19 4.08 9.62 -14.39
CA THR A 19 4.88 8.93 -15.41
C THR A 19 4.49 7.47 -15.45
N GLN A 20 3.95 7.12 -16.61
CA GLN A 20 3.24 5.90 -16.93
C GLN A 20 4.17 4.99 -17.71
N THR A 21 4.37 3.76 -17.23
CA THR A 21 4.72 2.57 -18.03
C THR A 21 3.98 1.39 -17.38
N HIS A 22 2.71 1.11 -17.72
CA HIS A 22 2.27 0.24 -18.83
C HIS A 22 3.20 -0.98 -18.98
N VAL A 23 2.81 -2.21 -18.65
CA VAL A 23 1.70 -2.97 -19.25
C VAL A 23 0.92 -3.77 -18.19
N ARG A 24 -0.35 -3.42 -17.97
CA ARG A 24 -1.35 -4.39 -17.48
C ARG A 24 -2.17 -4.80 -18.69
N ASN A 25 -2.01 -6.05 -19.10
CA ASN A 25 -2.83 -6.72 -20.10
C ASN A 25 -4.32 -6.56 -19.68
N LYS A 26 -5.04 -5.69 -20.39
CA LYS A 26 -6.48 -5.49 -20.24
C LYS A 26 -7.09 -6.06 -21.50
N ASN A 27 -7.71 -7.22 -21.35
CA ASN A 27 -8.57 -7.81 -22.36
C ASN A 27 -9.54 -6.73 -22.84
N PHE A 28 -9.30 -6.37 -24.09
CA PHE A 28 -9.91 -5.31 -24.88
C PHE A 28 -11.17 -5.89 -25.51
N LEU A 29 -12.19 -6.18 -24.69
CA LEU A 29 -13.53 -6.55 -25.13
C LEU A 29 -14.49 -5.87 -24.14
N SER A 30 -14.88 -4.62 -24.37
CA SER A 30 -16.08 -4.27 -25.14
C SER A 30 -17.30 -5.11 -24.73
N VAL A 31 -18.27 -4.47 -24.06
CA VAL A 31 -19.67 -4.33 -24.50
C VAL A 31 -20.46 -3.77 -23.33
N LEU A 32 -21.14 -2.66 -23.60
CA LEU A 32 -22.23 -2.08 -22.82
C LEU A 32 -23.31 -3.15 -22.58
N PHE A 33 -23.31 -3.77 -21.41
CA PHE A 33 -24.43 -4.55 -20.87
C PHE A 33 -24.68 -4.15 -19.42
N ILE A 34 -24.72 -2.83 -19.19
CA ILE A 34 -25.19 -2.23 -17.95
C ILE A 34 -26.53 -1.59 -18.30
N LEU A 35 -27.63 -2.36 -18.24
CA LEU A 35 -29.02 -1.86 -18.06
C LEU A 35 -30.07 -3.00 -18.05
N SER A 36 -29.86 -4.04 -17.23
CA SER A 36 -30.95 -4.87 -16.69
C SER A 36 -30.39 -5.95 -15.76
N LEU A 37 -30.17 -5.62 -14.49
CA LEU A 37 -30.49 -6.54 -13.37
C LEU A 37 -30.31 -5.78 -12.05
N PRO A 38 -31.35 -5.75 -11.21
CA PRO A 38 -31.36 -5.03 -9.96
C PRO A 38 -30.45 -5.71 -8.92
N TYR A 39 -29.80 -4.87 -8.11
CA TYR A 39 -29.46 -5.07 -6.70
C TYR A 39 -29.49 -6.52 -6.18
N ALA A 40 -28.34 -7.19 -6.20
CA ALA A 40 -28.03 -8.27 -5.25
C ALA A 40 -26.87 -7.83 -4.36
N LEU A 41 -27.14 -6.84 -3.51
CA LEU A 41 -26.41 -6.55 -2.28
C LEU A 41 -26.67 -7.69 -1.30
N GLY A 42 -25.64 -8.45 -0.90
CA GLY A 42 -25.79 -9.39 0.21
C GLY A 42 -24.79 -10.54 0.24
N GLY A 43 -23.55 -10.28 0.67
CA GLY A 43 -22.59 -11.36 0.94
C GLY A 43 -21.22 -10.90 1.47
N ALA A 44 -21.13 -9.70 2.05
CA ALA A 44 -19.86 -9.04 2.26
C ALA A 44 -19.34 -9.10 3.71
N PHE A 45 -19.33 -10.25 4.39
CA PHE A 45 -18.69 -10.29 5.73
C PHE A 45 -17.84 -11.51 6.10
N LEU A 46 -17.73 -12.56 5.27
CA LEU A 46 -16.90 -13.73 5.59
C LEU A 46 -15.86 -14.12 4.51
N GLY A 47 -15.61 -13.26 3.51
CA GLY A 47 -14.78 -13.60 2.35
C GLY A 47 -13.40 -12.93 2.24
N ARG A 48 -13.05 -11.95 3.10
CA ARG A 48 -11.85 -11.10 2.90
C ARG A 48 -10.85 -11.17 4.06
N ILE A 49 -10.52 -12.37 4.52
CA ILE A 49 -9.49 -12.57 5.53
C ILE A 49 -8.12 -12.73 4.84
N ARG A 50 -7.12 -11.94 5.26
CA ARG A 50 -5.74 -12.14 4.81
C ARG A 50 -5.17 -13.39 5.51
N PRO A 51 -4.66 -14.39 4.78
CA PRO A 51 -4.13 -15.61 5.36
C PRO A 51 -2.90 -15.33 6.25
N ARG A 52 -2.63 -16.27 7.17
CA ARG A 52 -1.64 -16.10 8.25
C ARG A 52 -0.22 -15.88 7.72
N PHE A 53 0.17 -16.56 6.65
CA PHE A 53 1.53 -16.43 6.08
C PHE A 53 1.84 -15.01 5.60
N ILE A 54 0.83 -14.29 5.08
CA ILE A 54 1.00 -12.90 4.64
C ILE A 54 1.25 -11.99 5.83
N LYS A 55 0.53 -12.21 6.93
CA LYS A 55 0.70 -11.43 8.15
C LYS A 55 2.08 -11.69 8.76
N ARG A 56 2.52 -12.96 8.80
CA ARG A 56 3.84 -13.36 9.31
C ARG A 56 4.98 -12.73 8.50
N ALA A 57 5.00 -12.96 7.19
CA ALA A 57 6.04 -12.42 6.31
C ALA A 57 6.13 -10.89 6.40
N ALA A 58 4.99 -10.20 6.44
CA ALA A 58 4.97 -8.75 6.60
C ALA A 58 5.46 -8.29 7.98
N THR A 59 5.19 -9.04 9.05
CA THR A 59 5.70 -8.72 10.41
C THR A 59 7.22 -8.88 10.46
N GLU A 60 7.75 -9.97 9.88
CA GLU A 60 9.19 -10.22 9.79
C GLU A 60 9.94 -9.14 9.01
N VAL A 61 9.37 -8.67 7.88
CA VAL A 61 9.92 -7.55 7.11
C VAL A 61 9.97 -6.29 7.96
N VAL A 62 8.87 -6.00 8.63
CA VAL A 62 8.73 -4.80 9.45
C VAL A 62 9.72 -4.83 10.62
N GLU A 63 9.94 -5.98 11.26
CA GLU A 63 10.94 -6.14 12.32
C GLU A 63 12.37 -5.86 11.85
N LYS A 64 12.72 -6.31 10.64
CA LYS A 64 14.09 -6.15 10.09
C LYS A 64 14.34 -4.75 9.54
N TYR A 65 13.35 -4.15 8.88
CA TYR A 65 13.53 -2.94 8.08
C TYR A 65 12.68 -1.77 8.59
N ARG A 66 12.58 -1.59 9.92
CA ARG A 66 11.77 -0.52 10.54
C ARG A 66 12.09 0.88 10.02
N HIS A 67 13.35 1.15 9.69
CA HIS A 67 13.83 2.48 9.35
C HIS A 67 13.58 2.86 7.89
N ASP A 68 13.55 1.89 6.98
CA ASP A 68 13.42 2.11 5.54
C ASP A 68 11.96 2.07 5.07
N LEU A 69 11.03 1.73 5.97
CA LEU A 69 9.61 1.61 5.67
C LEU A 69 8.89 2.95 5.87
N SER A 70 8.11 3.31 4.86
CA SER A 70 7.33 4.55 4.80
C SER A 70 5.84 4.28 4.96
N THR A 71 5.04 5.34 5.12
CA THR A 71 3.56 5.28 5.07
C THR A 71 3.06 5.15 3.63
N ASN A 72 3.92 5.47 2.65
CA ASN A 72 3.62 5.45 1.22
C ASN A 72 3.63 4.03 0.65
N TYR A 73 2.68 3.74 -0.24
CA TYR A 73 2.54 2.40 -0.82
C TYR A 73 3.58 2.13 -1.91
N GLU A 74 3.90 3.12 -2.74
CA GLU A 74 4.78 2.93 -3.92
C GLU A 74 6.23 2.71 -3.49
N GLU A 75 6.75 3.51 -2.56
CA GLU A 75 8.09 3.35 -1.96
C GLU A 75 8.26 1.94 -1.37
N ASN A 76 7.28 1.52 -0.54
CA ASN A 76 7.31 0.19 0.06
C ASN A 76 7.19 -0.94 -0.97
N ARG A 77 6.53 -0.70 -2.11
CA ARG A 77 6.40 -1.70 -3.19
C ARG A 77 7.73 -1.92 -3.91
N GLU A 78 8.50 -0.86 -4.13
CA GLU A 78 9.82 -0.92 -4.75
C GLU A 78 10.81 -1.61 -3.81
N PHE A 79 10.87 -1.17 -2.55
CA PHE A 79 11.69 -1.81 -1.52
C PHE A 79 11.39 -3.31 -1.37
N LEU A 80 10.10 -3.68 -1.27
CA LEU A 80 9.71 -5.08 -1.14
C LEU A 80 9.91 -5.91 -2.41
N ARG A 81 10.11 -5.28 -3.57
CA ARG A 81 10.45 -6.00 -4.80
C ARG A 81 11.87 -6.55 -4.74
N GLU A 82 12.78 -5.78 -4.14
CA GLU A 82 14.19 -6.12 -3.99
C GLU A 82 14.41 -7.11 -2.84
N VAL A 83 13.69 -6.91 -1.73
CA VAL A 83 13.85 -7.74 -0.52
C VAL A 83 13.16 -9.10 -0.62
N LEU A 84 12.02 -9.20 -1.33
CA LEU A 84 11.21 -10.43 -1.37
C LEU A 84 11.20 -11.10 -2.75
N GLU A 85 11.88 -12.24 -2.84
CA GLU A 85 11.86 -13.15 -3.99
C GLU A 85 10.57 -14.01 -4.03
N VAL A 86 9.41 -13.36 -4.17
CA VAL A 86 8.12 -14.07 -4.31
C VAL A 86 7.72 -14.13 -5.80
N PRO A 87 7.31 -15.30 -6.34
CA PRO A 87 6.93 -15.37 -7.75
C PRO A 87 5.56 -14.73 -8.04
N SER A 88 4.64 -14.75 -7.06
CA SER A 88 3.29 -14.22 -7.25
C SER A 88 3.17 -12.74 -6.92
N GLN A 89 2.79 -11.93 -7.93
CA GLN A 89 2.50 -10.50 -7.76
C GLN A 89 1.35 -10.25 -6.77
N THR A 90 0.35 -11.14 -6.73
CA THR A 90 -0.80 -10.97 -5.84
C THR A 90 -0.42 -11.10 -4.37
N VAL A 91 0.53 -11.98 -4.05
CA VAL A 91 1.05 -12.17 -2.70
C VAL A 91 1.91 -10.98 -2.31
N LYS A 92 2.80 -10.51 -3.19
CA LYS A 92 3.58 -9.27 -2.98
C LYS A 92 2.67 -8.09 -2.64
N ASN A 93 1.65 -7.83 -3.45
CA ASN A 93 0.73 -6.71 -3.21
C ASN A 93 0.00 -6.81 -1.87
N ARG A 94 -0.35 -8.04 -1.44
CA ARG A 94 -0.98 -8.26 -0.13
C ARG A 94 -0.01 -8.03 1.03
N ILE A 95 1.26 -8.37 0.86
CA ILE A 95 2.33 -8.10 1.84
C ILE A 95 2.56 -6.60 1.94
N VAL A 96 2.80 -5.90 0.82
CA VAL A 96 2.97 -4.42 0.78
C VAL A 96 1.77 -3.72 1.45
N GLY A 97 0.55 -4.15 1.11
CA GLY A 97 -0.67 -3.61 1.70
C GLY A 97 -0.80 -3.87 3.21
N TYR A 98 -0.24 -4.96 3.73
CA TYR A 98 -0.26 -5.22 5.17
C TYR A 98 0.83 -4.43 5.90
N VAL A 99 2.03 -4.31 5.32
CA VAL A 99 3.13 -3.49 5.85
C VAL A 99 2.70 -2.02 6.01
N THR A 100 2.11 -1.43 4.97
CA THR A 100 1.55 -0.06 5.04
C THR A 100 0.47 0.09 6.10
N THR A 101 -0.34 -0.95 6.33
CA THR A 101 -1.36 -0.92 7.39
C THR A 101 -0.71 -0.89 8.78
N ILE A 102 0.40 -1.62 8.97
CA ILE A 102 1.15 -1.62 10.24
C ILE A 102 1.74 -0.24 10.50
N MET A 103 2.44 0.35 9.52
CA MET A 103 3.06 1.67 9.66
C MET A 103 2.03 2.75 10.02
N LYS A 104 0.88 2.78 9.33
CA LYS A 104 -0.23 3.70 9.64
C LYS A 104 -0.81 3.47 11.05
N LYS A 105 -0.84 2.23 11.53
CA LYS A 105 -1.33 1.91 12.86
C LYS A 105 -0.37 2.43 13.93
N GLU A 106 0.94 2.29 13.71
CA GLU A 106 1.97 2.78 14.62
C GLU A 106 2.00 4.30 14.67
N GLU A 107 1.88 4.97 13.52
CA GLU A 107 1.76 6.43 13.45
C GLU A 107 0.57 6.94 14.27
N ARG A 108 -0.61 6.34 14.08
CA ARG A 108 -1.81 6.69 14.88
C ARG A 108 -1.64 6.40 16.36
N ALA A 109 -0.94 5.33 16.72
CA ALA A 109 -0.69 4.99 18.12
C ALA A 109 0.31 5.94 18.80
N LYS A 110 1.21 6.60 18.04
CA LYS A 110 2.12 7.63 18.56
C LYS A 110 1.42 8.98 18.77
N LEU A 111 0.34 9.24 18.02
CA LEU A 111 -0.44 10.48 18.07
C LEU A 111 -1.56 10.45 19.13
N ALA A 112 -1.87 9.27 19.68
CA ALA A 112 -2.85 9.07 20.73
C ALA A 112 -2.18 9.06 22.11
#